data_AF-A0A6P9AZJ4-F1
#
_entry.id   AF-A0A6P9AZJ4-F1
#
_cell.length_a   1.000
_cell.length_b   1.000
_cell.length_c   1.000
_cell.angle_alpha   90.00
_cell.angle_beta   90.00
_cell.angle_gamma   90.00
#
_symmetry.space_group_name_H-M   'P 1'
#
loop_
_entity.id
_entity.type
_entity.pdbx_description
1 polymer ?
#
loop_
_entity_poly.entity_id
_entity_poly.type
_entity_poly.pdbx_seq_one_letter_code
_entity_poly.pdbx_strand_id
1 'polypeptide(L)'
;LLYSTLIPGCCCFDTSFGCFLFRRISFKGSLSEAQIREGSLEVLKGYLAEIVDAIVGSTENCPPLMRVAFKQLYKRVELRFKEAEHQEAKYIAISGFLFLRFFAPAILTPKLFSLRDHHADTQTSRTLLLLAKAVQSIGNLGLQLGHGKEQWMEPLHPFILASIGRVQEFLDRLIDVDTEMEGSEKQPWTLFHSSAIIKEGYLQKRKAEGVHLVSRFTFKKRYFWLSHESFSYSKSPEWQVRTAIPIQRICAVERVDENAFQQPHVMQIATRETGGQLFTMYIQCKNVNELNQWLSAIRKATVSNECMLPFCHPGAFRGNRWTCCLQTDRAGNPILHCRIPGLEGSL
;
A
#
# COMPACT_ATOMS: atom_id res chain seq x y z
N LEU A 1 -7.96 1.61 0.38
CA LEU A 1 -8.84 0.84 1.29
C LEU A 1 -8.59 1.20 2.76
N LEU A 2 -7.36 1.15 3.29
CA LEU A 2 -7.07 1.62 4.67
C LEU A 2 -7.34 3.13 4.91
N TYR A 3 -7.12 3.98 3.91
CA TYR A 3 -7.28 5.44 4.03
C TYR A 3 -8.71 5.92 4.22
N SER A 4 -9.69 5.29 3.58
CA SER A 4 -11.08 5.73 3.63
C SER A 4 -11.83 5.24 4.88
N THR A 5 -11.31 4.20 5.53
CA THR A 5 -11.98 3.60 6.69
C THR A 5 -11.57 4.25 8.00
N LEU A 6 -10.30 4.64 8.18
CA LEU A 6 -9.77 5.22 9.42
C LEU A 6 -10.23 6.65 9.73
N ILE A 7 -10.72 7.39 8.74
CA ILE A 7 -11.20 8.77 8.92
C ILE A 7 -12.47 9.03 8.07
N PRO A 8 -13.62 8.40 8.39
CA PRO A 8 -14.90 8.76 7.83
C PRO A 8 -15.37 10.02 8.59
N GLY A 9 -14.95 11.18 8.10
CA GLY A 9 -15.25 12.46 8.75
C GLY A 9 -14.49 13.67 8.19
N CYS A 10 -13.43 13.48 7.41
CA CYS A 10 -12.69 14.60 6.82
C CYS A 10 -13.44 15.38 5.72
N CYS A 11 -14.68 15.01 5.36
CA CYS A 11 -15.54 15.94 4.60
C CYS A 11 -15.92 17.18 5.43
N CYS A 12 -15.74 17.17 6.76
CA CYS A 12 -15.85 18.38 7.59
C CYS A 12 -14.56 19.23 7.63
N PHE A 13 -13.41 18.70 7.18
CA PHE A 13 -12.17 19.48 7.12
C PHE A 13 -12.24 20.57 6.05
N ASP A 14 -12.97 20.38 4.95
CA ASP A 14 -13.06 21.38 3.88
C ASP A 14 -13.89 22.62 4.25
N THR A 15 -14.90 22.48 5.12
CA THR A 15 -15.81 23.60 5.43
C THR A 15 -15.31 24.47 6.59
N SER A 16 -14.62 23.90 7.57
CA SER A 16 -14.07 24.66 8.72
C SER A 16 -12.70 25.27 8.44
N PHE A 17 -11.79 24.59 7.72
CA PHE A 17 -10.46 25.18 7.42
C PHE A 17 -10.54 26.38 6.45
N GLY A 18 -11.49 26.37 5.51
CA GLY A 18 -11.65 27.44 4.53
C GLY A 18 -12.27 28.72 5.10
N CYS A 19 -13.09 28.62 6.15
CA CYS A 19 -13.82 29.77 6.69
C CYS A 19 -13.05 30.54 7.79
N PHE A 20 -12.12 29.88 8.50
CA PHE A 20 -11.41 30.50 9.62
C PHE A 20 -10.12 31.25 9.25
N LEU A 21 -9.56 31.04 8.06
CA LEU A 21 -8.35 31.76 7.61
C LEU A 21 -8.60 33.25 7.26
N PHE A 22 -9.85 33.73 7.29
CA PHE A 22 -10.22 35.09 6.87
C PHE A 22 -10.72 36.03 7.98
N ARG A 23 -10.52 35.71 9.27
CA ARG A 23 -10.70 36.71 10.33
C ARG A 23 -9.45 37.57 10.48
N ARG A 24 -9.37 38.58 9.60
CA ARG A 24 -8.44 39.70 9.67
C ARG A 24 -8.72 40.48 10.96
N ILE A 25 -7.97 40.22 12.03
CA ILE A 25 -7.94 41.09 13.21
C ILE A 25 -7.21 42.37 12.78
N SER A 26 -7.98 43.37 12.36
CA SER A 26 -7.50 44.73 12.20
C SER A 26 -7.38 45.35 13.60
N PHE A 27 -6.18 45.31 14.17
CA PHE A 27 -5.86 46.08 15.37
C PHE A 27 -4.63 46.94 15.07
N LYS A 28 -4.84 48.26 15.04
CA LYS A 28 -3.79 49.27 14.91
C LYS A 28 -3.03 49.34 16.24
N GLY A 29 -1.95 48.59 16.33
CA GLY A 29 -0.91 48.69 17.35
C GLY A 29 0.22 47.77 16.94
N SER A 30 1.45 48.25 16.87
CA SER A 30 2.62 47.42 16.59
C SER A 30 2.78 46.43 17.74
N LEU A 31 2.24 45.22 17.58
CA LEU A 31 2.40 44.14 18.54
C LEU A 31 3.90 43.81 18.68
N SER A 32 4.35 43.56 19.91
CA SER A 32 5.72 43.11 20.12
C SER A 32 5.92 41.70 19.54
N GLU A 33 7.15 41.37 19.14
CA GLU A 33 7.47 40.03 18.62
C GLU A 33 7.07 38.91 19.60
N ALA A 34 7.14 39.19 20.90
CA ALA A 34 6.68 38.28 21.96
C ALA A 34 5.17 38.04 21.91
N GLN A 35 4.36 39.08 21.70
CA GLN A 35 2.90 38.96 21.56
C GLN A 35 2.50 38.21 20.29
N ILE A 36 3.22 38.43 19.19
CA ILE A 36 2.99 37.70 17.93
C ILE A 36 3.32 36.21 18.10
N ARG A 37 4.42 35.90 18.79
CA ARG A 37 4.81 34.52 19.08
C ARG A 37 3.80 33.82 19.99
N GLU A 38 3.33 34.49 21.04
CA GLU A 38 2.32 33.95 21.94
C GLU A 38 1.00 33.68 21.21
N GLY A 39 0.52 34.64 20.41
CA GLY A 39 -0.69 34.44 19.60
C GLY A 39 -0.55 33.31 18.58
N SER A 40 0.63 33.16 17.97
CA SER A 40 0.90 32.07 17.03
C SER A 40 0.96 30.70 17.73
N LEU A 41 1.48 30.67 18.96
CA LEU A 41 1.53 29.47 19.79
C LEU A 41 0.13 29.01 20.19
N GLU A 42 -0.74 29.93 20.62
CA GLU A 42 -2.13 29.60 20.98
C GLU A 42 -2.93 29.09 19.78
N VAL A 43 -2.75 29.68 18.60
CA VAL A 43 -3.35 29.16 17.36
C VAL A 43 -2.83 27.76 17.04
N LEU A 44 -1.52 27.51 17.18
CA LEU A 44 -0.93 26.19 16.93
C LEU A 44 -1.44 25.14 17.92
N LYS A 45 -1.57 25.49 19.21
CA LYS A 45 -2.17 24.62 20.24
C LYS A 45 -3.62 24.29 19.91
N GLY A 46 -4.40 25.26 19.42
CA GLY A 46 -5.77 25.05 18.97
C GLY A 46 -5.86 23.98 17.88
N TYR A 47 -5.08 24.13 16.81
CA TYR A 47 -5.03 23.12 15.74
C TYR A 47 -4.54 21.75 16.24
N LEU A 48 -3.56 21.74 17.13
CA LEU A 48 -3.04 20.49 17.69
C LEU A 48 -4.09 19.76 18.54
N ALA A 49 -4.90 20.49 19.31
CA ALA A 49 -6.00 19.94 20.09
C ALA A 49 -7.05 19.29 19.17
N GLU A 50 -7.48 19.99 18.13
CA GLU A 50 -8.45 19.43 17.15
C GLU A 50 -7.91 18.15 16.47
N ILE A 51 -6.62 18.13 16.11
CA ILE A 51 -5.99 16.96 15.51
C ILE A 51 -5.95 15.78 16.50
N VAL A 52 -5.53 16.03 17.74
CA VAL A 52 -5.47 14.98 18.77
C VAL A 52 -6.88 14.43 19.05
N ASP A 53 -7.88 15.31 19.18
CA ASP A 53 -9.28 14.94 19.39
C ASP A 53 -9.80 14.05 18.24
N ALA A 54 -9.52 14.43 16.99
CA ALA A 54 -9.89 13.65 15.83
C ALA A 54 -9.20 12.26 15.82
N ILE A 55 -7.93 12.18 16.19
CA ILE A 55 -7.20 10.91 16.27
C ILE A 55 -7.78 10.01 17.37
N VAL A 56 -7.91 10.51 18.61
CA VAL A 56 -8.38 9.69 19.73
C VAL A 56 -9.86 9.31 19.64
N GLY A 57 -10.65 10.04 18.85
CA GLY A 57 -12.04 9.73 18.50
C GLY A 57 -12.19 8.76 17.33
N SER A 58 -11.10 8.40 16.64
CA SER A 58 -11.15 7.57 15.41
C SER A 58 -11.06 6.06 15.65
N THR A 59 -11.15 5.57 16.90
CA THR A 59 -10.96 4.15 17.21
C THR A 59 -11.88 3.22 16.41
N GLU A 60 -13.17 3.56 16.31
CA GLU A 60 -14.18 2.74 15.60
C GLU A 60 -14.03 2.75 14.08
N ASN A 61 -13.27 3.72 13.58
CA ASN A 61 -12.96 3.84 12.16
C ASN A 61 -11.77 2.93 11.78
N CYS A 62 -11.02 2.43 12.76
CA CYS A 62 -9.91 1.52 12.49
C CYS A 62 -10.42 0.16 12.00
N PRO A 63 -9.98 -0.33 10.82
CA PRO A 63 -10.37 -1.64 10.32
C PRO A 63 -10.14 -2.74 11.38
N PRO A 64 -11.13 -3.63 11.62
CA PRO A 64 -11.02 -4.66 12.65
C PRO A 64 -9.76 -5.53 12.53
N LEU A 65 -9.35 -5.85 11.30
CA LEU A 65 -8.11 -6.61 11.03
C LEU A 65 -6.86 -5.89 11.55
N MET A 66 -6.82 -4.56 11.44
CA MET A 66 -5.68 -3.78 11.91
C MET A 66 -5.67 -3.70 13.44
N ARG A 67 -6.85 -3.57 14.07
CA ARG A 67 -7.00 -3.65 15.55
C ARG A 67 -6.49 -4.99 16.09
N VAL A 68 -6.85 -6.11 15.45
CA VAL A 68 -6.33 -7.45 15.80
C VAL A 68 -4.82 -7.53 15.61
N ALA A 69 -4.28 -7.02 14.49
CA ALA A 69 -2.84 -7.02 14.25
C ALA A 69 -2.07 -6.22 15.31
N PHE A 70 -2.59 -5.06 15.72
CA PHE A 70 -2.01 -4.27 16.81
C PHE A 70 -2.10 -4.97 18.16
N LYS A 71 -3.22 -5.64 18.48
CA LYS A 71 -3.34 -6.46 19.69
C LYS A 71 -2.27 -7.55 19.74
N GLN A 72 -2.00 -8.22 18.62
CA GLN A 72 -0.96 -9.24 18.54
C GLN A 72 0.44 -8.64 18.67
N LEU A 73 0.72 -7.50 18.01
CA LEU A 73 1.98 -6.79 18.15
C LEU A 73 2.23 -6.38 19.61
N TYR A 74 1.20 -5.82 20.28
CA TYR A 74 1.24 -5.46 21.70
C TYR A 74 1.69 -6.64 22.56
N LYS A 75 0.96 -7.77 22.46
CA LYS A 75 1.23 -8.98 23.24
C LYS A 75 2.63 -9.53 22.97
N ARG A 76 3.09 -9.54 21.70
CA ARG A 76 4.43 -10.04 21.34
C ARG A 76 5.55 -9.18 21.90
N VAL A 77 5.36 -7.85 21.91
CA VAL A 77 6.34 -6.92 22.48
C VAL A 77 6.37 -7.06 24.01
N GLU A 78 5.20 -7.13 24.65
CA GLU A 78 5.08 -7.34 26.09
C GLU A 78 5.70 -8.67 26.54
N LEU A 79 5.53 -9.75 25.77
CA LEU A 79 6.16 -11.04 26.06
C LEU A 79 7.69 -11.03 25.88
N ARG A 80 8.21 -10.20 24.97
CA ARG A 80 9.64 -10.14 24.64
C ARG A 80 10.42 -9.19 25.55
N PHE A 81 9.79 -8.11 26.01
CA PHE A 81 10.38 -7.08 26.87
C PHE A 81 9.59 -7.01 28.17
N LYS A 82 9.96 -7.86 29.14
CA LYS A 82 9.24 -8.01 30.41
C LYS A 82 9.78 -7.11 31.51
N GLU A 83 10.91 -6.46 31.26
CA GLU A 83 11.60 -5.59 32.22
C GLU A 83 10.79 -4.31 32.45
N ALA A 84 10.75 -3.83 33.71
CA ALA A 84 10.00 -2.63 34.08
C ALA A 84 10.43 -1.37 33.30
N GLU A 85 11.70 -1.32 32.88
CA GLU A 85 12.27 -0.25 32.06
C GLU A 85 11.69 -0.18 30.63
N HIS A 86 11.09 -1.28 30.16
CA HIS A 86 10.53 -1.39 28.81
C HIS A 86 8.99 -1.46 28.79
N GLN A 87 8.32 -1.09 29.90
CA GLN A 87 6.86 -1.06 29.99
C GLN A 87 6.21 -0.23 28.87
N GLU A 88 6.86 0.84 28.41
CA GLU A 88 6.36 1.69 27.32
C GLU A 88 6.62 1.12 25.93
N ALA A 89 7.52 0.13 25.78
CA ALA A 89 7.91 -0.42 24.48
C ALA A 89 6.71 -0.98 23.72
N LYS A 90 5.73 -1.57 24.43
CA LYS A 90 4.48 -2.09 23.84
C LYS A 90 3.62 -0.99 23.21
N TYR A 91 3.54 0.17 23.84
CA TYR A 91 2.84 1.34 23.31
C TYR A 91 3.63 1.98 22.17
N ILE A 92 4.95 2.13 22.32
CA ILE A 92 5.83 2.70 21.30
C ILE A 92 5.78 1.88 20.00
N ALA A 93 5.69 0.56 20.08
CA ALA A 93 5.61 -0.30 18.90
C ALA A 93 4.38 0.01 18.02
N ILE A 94 3.20 0.22 18.64
CA ILE A 94 1.97 0.56 17.93
C ILE A 94 1.96 2.04 17.55
N SER A 95 2.31 2.91 18.49
CA SER A 95 2.33 4.35 18.30
C SER A 95 3.31 4.76 17.20
N GLY A 96 4.50 4.15 17.14
CA GLY A 96 5.48 4.33 16.09
C GLY A 96 5.05 3.77 14.73
N PHE A 97 3.99 2.95 14.64
CA PHE A 97 3.36 2.66 13.37
C PHE A 97 2.34 3.74 13.01
N LEU A 98 1.42 4.05 13.92
CA LEU A 98 0.32 4.97 13.68
C LEU A 98 0.77 6.42 13.50
N PHE A 99 1.56 6.96 14.43
CA PHE A 99 1.97 8.37 14.39
C PHE A 99 3.08 8.59 13.37
N LEU A 100 4.12 7.76 13.38
CA LEU A 100 5.29 7.95 12.49
C LEU A 100 5.04 7.56 11.04
N ARG A 101 4.31 6.48 10.78
CA ARG A 101 4.13 5.97 9.40
C ARG A 101 2.79 6.35 8.78
N PHE A 102 1.86 6.89 9.56
CA PHE A 102 0.52 7.22 9.07
C PHE A 102 0.11 8.66 9.38
N PHE A 103 -0.16 9.04 10.63
CA PHE A 103 -0.71 10.35 10.96
C PHE A 103 0.24 11.52 10.65
N ALA A 104 1.51 11.48 11.07
CA ALA A 104 2.45 12.57 10.81
C ALA A 104 2.72 12.77 9.31
N PRO A 105 2.94 11.71 8.49
CA PRO A 105 3.01 11.85 7.04
C PRO A 105 1.72 12.37 6.40
N ALA A 106 0.54 11.98 6.91
CA ALA A 106 -0.76 12.45 6.41
C ALA A 106 -0.96 13.95 6.66
N ILE A 107 -0.57 14.43 7.84
CA ILE A 107 -0.61 15.85 8.21
C ILE A 107 0.42 16.64 7.38
N LEU A 108 1.64 16.12 7.24
CA LEU A 108 2.71 16.79 6.50
C LEU A 108 2.42 16.91 5.00
N THR A 109 1.83 15.88 4.41
CA THR A 109 1.62 15.76 2.96
C THR A 109 0.20 15.35 2.58
N PRO A 110 -0.82 16.18 2.88
CA PRO A 110 -2.24 15.81 2.75
C PRO A 110 -2.64 15.39 1.34
N LYS A 111 -1.99 15.93 0.30
CA LYS A 111 -2.24 15.55 -1.09
C LYS A 111 -1.94 14.07 -1.38
N LEU A 112 -0.85 13.52 -0.83
CA LEU A 112 -0.48 12.11 -1.03
C LEU A 112 -1.46 11.14 -0.37
N PHE A 113 -2.22 11.65 0.60
CA PHE A 113 -3.25 10.93 1.35
C PHE A 113 -4.66 11.25 0.81
N SER A 114 -4.75 11.94 -0.33
CA SER A 114 -6.02 12.38 -0.95
C SER A 114 -6.91 13.21 -0.03
N LEU A 115 -6.32 13.93 0.93
CA LEU A 115 -7.01 14.86 1.82
C LEU A 115 -7.18 16.25 1.20
N ARG A 116 -6.44 16.55 0.12
CA ARG A 116 -6.52 17.80 -0.67
C ARG A 116 -6.21 17.54 -2.13
N ASP A 117 -6.86 18.27 -3.03
CA ASP A 117 -6.61 18.19 -4.47
C ASP A 117 -5.28 18.84 -4.89
N HIS A 118 -4.87 19.89 -4.17
CA HIS A 118 -3.69 20.70 -4.47
C HIS A 118 -2.68 20.69 -3.32
N HIS A 119 -1.41 20.98 -3.64
CA HIS A 119 -0.39 21.18 -2.61
C HIS A 119 -0.71 22.43 -1.78
N ALA A 120 -0.36 22.38 -0.49
CA ALA A 120 -0.42 23.54 0.37
C ALA A 120 0.57 24.61 -0.11
N ASP A 121 0.20 25.88 0.05
CA ASP A 121 1.12 27.01 -0.14
C ASP A 121 2.26 26.97 0.92
N THR A 122 3.29 27.79 0.74
CA THR A 122 4.48 27.79 1.60
C THR A 122 4.16 28.06 3.07
N GLN A 123 3.20 28.95 3.35
CA GLN A 123 2.82 29.28 4.72
C GLN A 123 2.07 28.12 5.38
N THR A 124 1.07 27.58 4.69
CA THR A 124 0.31 26.42 5.18
C THR A 124 1.20 25.18 5.35
N SER A 125 2.12 24.93 4.40
CA SER A 125 3.07 23.81 4.48
C SER A 125 3.96 23.91 5.72
N ARG A 126 4.39 25.13 6.09
CA ARG A 126 5.16 25.37 7.32
C ARG A 126 4.34 25.04 8.56
N THR A 127 3.08 25.47 8.64
CA THR A 127 2.19 25.14 9.77
C THR A 127 1.96 23.63 9.88
N LEU A 128 1.68 22.95 8.76
CA LEU A 128 1.51 21.50 8.72
C LEU A 128 2.77 20.75 9.19
N LEU A 129 3.96 21.25 8.83
CA LEU A 129 5.22 20.69 9.31
C LEU A 129 5.35 20.79 10.84
N LEU A 130 5.03 21.96 11.42
CA LEU A 130 5.08 22.16 12.87
C LEU A 130 4.07 21.25 13.60
N LEU A 131 2.86 21.13 13.06
CA LEU A 131 1.82 20.23 13.57
C LEU A 131 2.25 18.77 13.48
N ALA A 132 2.77 18.34 12.34
CA ALA A 132 3.25 16.97 12.14
C ALA A 132 4.38 16.62 13.14
N LYS A 133 5.30 17.55 13.41
CA LYS A 133 6.35 17.35 14.43
C LYS A 133 5.79 17.25 15.85
N ALA A 134 4.84 18.12 16.21
CA ALA A 134 4.21 18.06 17.53
C ALA A 134 3.43 16.75 17.72
N VAL A 135 2.64 16.33 16.72
CA VAL A 135 1.92 15.05 16.71
C VAL A 135 2.88 13.86 16.76
N GLN A 136 4.01 13.93 16.05
CA GLN A 136 5.06 12.91 16.13
C GLN A 136 5.65 12.81 17.54
N SER A 137 5.90 13.95 18.19
CA SER A 137 6.42 14.00 19.56
C SER A 137 5.47 13.37 20.56
N ILE A 138 4.15 13.63 20.43
CA ILE A 138 3.10 12.97 21.22
C ILE A 138 3.13 11.45 20.97
N GLY A 139 3.23 11.02 19.71
CA GLY A 139 3.31 9.61 19.34
C GLY A 139 4.56 8.90 19.88
N ASN A 140 5.64 9.64 20.13
CA ASN A 140 6.86 9.10 20.75
C ASN A 140 6.76 9.03 22.29
N LEU A 141 5.58 9.29 22.87
CA LEU A 141 5.31 9.23 24.32
C LEU A 141 6.30 10.04 25.17
N GLY A 142 6.77 11.17 24.64
CA GLY A 142 7.65 12.07 25.39
C GLY A 142 9.12 11.66 25.47
N LEU A 143 9.53 10.56 24.82
CA LEU A 143 10.90 10.04 24.84
C LEU A 143 11.98 11.00 24.28
N GLN A 144 11.56 12.06 23.59
CA GLN A 144 12.44 13.08 23.00
C GLN A 144 12.29 14.47 23.65
N LEU A 145 11.41 14.63 24.64
CA LEU A 145 11.22 15.91 25.32
C LEU A 145 12.49 16.26 26.11
N GLY A 146 13.03 17.47 25.88
CA GLY A 146 14.19 17.98 26.62
C GLY A 146 15.57 17.59 26.06
N HIS A 147 15.66 16.80 24.99
CA HIS A 147 16.94 16.39 24.39
C HIS A 147 17.62 17.48 23.53
N GLY A 148 17.36 18.77 23.79
CA GLY A 148 18.04 19.94 23.21
C GLY A 148 17.92 20.16 21.69
N LYS A 149 17.38 19.20 20.93
CA LYS A 149 17.35 19.26 19.46
C LYS A 149 16.36 20.28 18.90
N GLU A 150 15.32 20.65 19.64
CA GLU A 150 14.21 21.47 19.13
C GLU A 150 13.63 22.42 20.20
N GLN A 151 14.41 23.43 20.59
CA GLN A 151 14.05 24.43 21.62
C GLN A 151 12.71 25.15 21.38
N TRP A 152 12.28 25.27 20.12
CA TRP A 152 11.01 25.91 19.76
C TRP A 152 9.77 25.13 20.27
N MET A 153 9.91 23.84 20.62
CA MET A 153 8.81 23.02 21.15
C MET A 153 8.63 23.15 22.66
N GLU A 154 9.55 23.80 23.37
CA GLU A 154 9.50 23.95 24.83
C GLU A 154 8.13 24.49 25.33
N PRO A 155 7.52 25.51 24.70
CA PRO A 155 6.20 26.01 25.12
C PRO A 155 5.05 25.02 24.87
N LEU A 156 5.26 24.00 24.02
CA LEU A 156 4.28 22.94 23.73
C LEU A 156 4.42 21.74 24.66
N HIS A 157 5.53 21.61 25.40
CA HIS A 157 5.78 20.46 26.27
C HIS A 157 4.62 20.15 27.23
N PRO A 158 4.00 21.14 27.92
CA PRO A 158 2.87 20.86 28.81
C PRO A 158 1.67 20.23 28.08
N PHE A 159 1.38 20.70 26.87
CA PHE A 159 0.30 20.15 26.04
C PHE A 159 0.64 18.74 25.55
N ILE A 160 1.88 18.51 25.12
CA ILE A 160 2.35 17.19 24.66
C ILE A 160 2.21 16.19 25.79
N LEU A 161 2.69 16.52 27.00
CA LEU A 161 2.60 15.65 28.18
C LEU A 161 1.14 15.33 28.54
N ALA A 162 0.24 16.32 28.52
CA ALA A 162 -1.18 16.09 28.76
C ALA A 162 -1.84 15.20 27.69
N SER A 163 -1.34 15.25 26.45
CA SER A 163 -1.87 14.46 25.33
C SER A 163 -1.40 13.00 25.35
N ILE A 164 -0.26 12.68 25.98
CA ILE A 164 0.28 11.32 26.05
C ILE A 164 -0.72 10.36 26.70
N GLY A 165 -1.31 10.74 27.85
CA GLY A 165 -2.29 9.90 28.55
C GLY A 165 -3.51 9.59 27.67
N ARG A 166 -4.03 10.61 26.96
CA ARG A 166 -5.15 10.46 26.02
C ARG A 166 -4.81 9.51 24.85
N VAL A 167 -3.57 9.57 24.36
CA VAL A 167 -3.09 8.67 23.30
C VAL A 167 -2.91 7.24 23.83
N GLN A 168 -2.41 7.05 25.05
CA GLN A 168 -2.34 5.72 25.67
C GLN A 168 -3.74 5.09 25.80
N GLU A 169 -4.72 5.83 26.32
CA GLU A 169 -6.12 5.37 26.39
C GLU A 169 -6.71 5.06 25.01
N PHE A 170 -6.34 5.83 23.98
CA PHE A 170 -6.71 5.53 22.60
C PHE A 170 -6.10 4.20 22.11
N LEU A 171 -4.81 3.97 22.39
CA LEU A 171 -4.12 2.73 22.02
C LEU A 171 -4.71 1.51 22.74
N ASP A 172 -5.07 1.65 24.01
CA ASP A 172 -5.73 0.59 24.79
C ASP A 172 -7.09 0.23 24.18
N ARG A 173 -7.93 1.23 23.89
CA ARG A 173 -9.21 1.01 23.20
C ARG A 173 -9.01 0.40 21.81
N LEU A 174 -7.94 0.75 21.11
CA LEU A 174 -7.64 0.22 19.79
C LEU A 174 -7.39 -1.30 19.82
N ILE A 175 -6.70 -1.79 20.85
CA ILE A 175 -6.35 -3.22 21.02
C ILE A 175 -7.40 -4.01 21.80
N ASP A 176 -8.37 -3.34 22.42
CA ASP A 176 -9.51 -3.96 23.07
C ASP A 176 -10.53 -4.46 22.03
N VAL A 177 -10.21 -5.61 21.43
CA VAL A 177 -11.07 -6.31 20.48
C VAL A 177 -11.23 -7.78 20.87
N ASP A 178 -12.45 -8.28 20.86
CA ASP A 178 -12.74 -9.68 21.16
C ASP A 178 -12.05 -10.60 20.15
N THR A 179 -11.27 -11.54 20.68
CA THR A 179 -10.54 -12.52 19.88
C THR A 179 -11.31 -13.84 19.91
N GLU A 180 -12.59 -13.85 19.51
CA GLU A 180 -13.37 -15.09 19.33
C GLU A 180 -12.95 -15.86 18.07
N MET A 181 -11.65 -15.97 17.83
CA MET A 181 -11.04 -16.78 16.76
C MET A 181 -10.15 -17.90 17.34
N GLU A 182 -10.27 -18.20 18.63
CA GLU A 182 -9.53 -19.30 19.29
C GLU A 182 -10.23 -20.67 19.21
N GLY A 183 -11.31 -20.82 18.42
CA GLY A 183 -12.07 -22.08 18.27
C GLY A 183 -11.79 -22.90 17.00
N SER A 184 -11.00 -22.41 16.05
CA SER A 184 -10.72 -23.12 14.79
C SER A 184 -9.22 -23.41 14.67
N GLU A 185 -8.88 -24.69 14.79
CA GLU A 185 -7.62 -25.35 14.47
C GLU A 185 -6.50 -24.49 13.87
N LYS A 186 -5.36 -24.46 14.57
CA LYS A 186 -3.99 -24.11 14.15
C LYS A 186 -3.80 -23.93 12.62
N GLN A 187 -4.24 -22.81 12.08
CA GLN A 187 -3.78 -22.31 10.78
C GLN A 187 -2.64 -21.32 11.06
N PRO A 188 -1.46 -21.49 10.44
CA PRO A 188 -0.39 -20.52 10.52
C PRO A 188 -0.91 -19.15 10.06
N TRP A 189 -0.78 -18.15 10.93
CA TRP A 189 -1.16 -16.77 10.68
C TRP A 189 -0.44 -16.23 9.45
N THR A 190 -1.09 -16.26 8.28
CA THR A 190 -0.66 -15.46 7.14
C THR A 190 -1.42 -14.14 7.21
N LEU A 191 -0.67 -13.07 7.42
CA LEU A 191 -1.09 -11.69 7.76
C LEU A 191 -1.90 -10.95 6.69
N PHE A 192 -2.55 -11.66 5.77
CA PHE A 192 -3.35 -11.08 4.70
C PHE A 192 -4.62 -11.90 4.58
N HIS A 193 -5.78 -11.22 4.61
CA HIS A 193 -7.01 -11.84 4.13
C HIS A 193 -6.71 -12.40 2.74
N SER A 194 -6.71 -13.72 2.66
CA SER A 194 -6.31 -14.49 1.48
C SER A 194 -7.18 -14.13 0.24
N SER A 195 -8.32 -13.49 0.49
CA SER A 195 -9.28 -12.96 -0.47
C SER A 195 -9.15 -11.46 -0.82
N ALA A 196 -8.20 -10.70 -0.23
CA ALA A 196 -8.04 -9.29 -0.53
C ALA A 196 -7.55 -9.09 -1.98
N ILE A 197 -8.32 -8.32 -2.76
CA ILE A 197 -7.98 -8.00 -4.14
C ILE A 197 -6.83 -7.00 -4.15
N ILE A 198 -5.66 -7.43 -4.62
CA ILE A 198 -4.45 -6.63 -4.83
C ILE A 198 -4.66 -5.68 -6.00
N LYS A 199 -5.24 -6.18 -7.09
CA LYS A 199 -5.51 -5.42 -8.31
C LYS A 199 -6.65 -6.03 -9.10
N GLU A 200 -7.47 -5.19 -9.69
CA GLU A 200 -8.52 -5.61 -10.61
C GLU A 200 -8.63 -4.67 -11.82
N GLY A 201 -9.24 -5.15 -12.90
CA GLY A 201 -9.45 -4.35 -14.10
C GLY A 201 -9.74 -5.14 -15.36
N TYR A 202 -10.14 -4.42 -16.42
CA TYR A 202 -10.37 -5.01 -17.73
C TYR A 202 -9.06 -5.19 -18.49
N LEU A 203 -8.79 -6.42 -18.92
CA LEU A 203 -7.66 -6.76 -19.79
C LEU A 203 -8.11 -7.58 -20.99
N GLN A 204 -7.26 -7.66 -21.99
CA GLN A 204 -7.52 -8.43 -23.19
C GLN A 204 -6.75 -9.75 -23.13
N LYS A 205 -7.46 -10.88 -23.10
CA LYS A 205 -6.89 -12.21 -22.85
C LYS A 205 -6.88 -13.08 -24.11
N ARG A 206 -5.83 -13.87 -24.27
CA ARG A 206 -5.73 -14.98 -25.22
C ARG A 206 -5.02 -16.19 -24.60
N LYS A 207 -5.45 -17.41 -24.96
CA LYS A 207 -4.69 -18.65 -24.65
C LYS A 207 -3.78 -18.99 -25.83
N ALA A 208 -2.60 -19.55 -25.57
CA ALA A 208 -1.80 -20.17 -26.62
C ALA A 208 -2.59 -21.35 -27.25
N GLU A 209 -2.70 -21.38 -28.57
CA GLU A 209 -3.48 -22.39 -29.32
C GLU A 209 -2.56 -23.51 -29.84
N GLY A 210 -3.06 -24.74 -29.85
CA GLY A 210 -2.48 -25.88 -30.56
C GLY A 210 -2.85 -25.91 -32.05
N VAL A 211 -2.61 -27.04 -32.72
CA VAL A 211 -2.69 -27.26 -34.19
C VAL A 211 -4.13 -27.26 -34.76
N HIS A 212 -5.00 -26.36 -34.33
CA HIS A 212 -6.31 -26.19 -34.96
C HIS A 212 -6.26 -25.09 -36.04
N LEU A 213 -6.57 -25.51 -37.27
CA LEU A 213 -6.77 -24.67 -38.43
C LEU A 213 -7.90 -23.65 -38.19
N VAL A 214 -7.63 -22.38 -38.53
CA VAL A 214 -8.59 -21.28 -38.76
C VAL A 214 -9.35 -20.70 -37.54
N SER A 215 -8.67 -20.44 -36.43
CA SER A 215 -9.18 -19.52 -35.39
C SER A 215 -8.67 -18.10 -35.65
N ARG A 216 -9.57 -17.10 -35.73
CA ARG A 216 -9.18 -15.68 -35.86
C ARG A 216 -8.35 -15.26 -34.64
N PHE A 217 -7.21 -14.60 -34.87
CA PHE A 217 -6.23 -14.13 -33.88
C PHE A 217 -6.77 -13.01 -32.95
N THR A 218 -7.88 -13.22 -32.25
CA THR A 218 -8.57 -12.17 -31.49
C THR A 218 -8.37 -12.32 -29.99
N PHE A 219 -7.89 -11.26 -29.33
CA PHE A 219 -7.95 -11.14 -27.88
C PHE A 219 -9.39 -10.91 -27.41
N LYS A 220 -9.74 -11.48 -26.26
CA LYS A 220 -11.08 -11.35 -25.66
C LYS A 220 -11.01 -10.48 -24.41
N LYS A 221 -11.78 -9.39 -24.37
CA LYS A 221 -11.90 -8.54 -23.17
C LYS A 221 -12.48 -9.35 -22.00
N ARG A 222 -11.80 -9.32 -20.85
CA ARG A 222 -12.18 -10.00 -19.60
C ARG A 222 -11.88 -9.09 -18.43
N TYR A 223 -12.62 -9.27 -17.34
CA TYR A 223 -12.32 -8.60 -16.07
C TYR A 223 -11.45 -9.54 -15.24
N PHE A 224 -10.38 -9.00 -14.65
CA PHE A 224 -9.40 -9.75 -13.88
C PHE A 224 -9.37 -9.29 -12.43
N TRP A 225 -9.07 -10.24 -11.55
CA TRP A 225 -8.80 -10.03 -10.13
C TRP A 225 -7.51 -10.75 -9.77
N LEU A 226 -6.63 -10.05 -9.08
CA LEU A 226 -5.45 -10.63 -8.47
C LEU A 226 -5.62 -10.57 -6.96
N SER A 227 -5.54 -11.71 -6.29
CA SER A 227 -5.35 -11.82 -4.84
C SER A 227 -4.03 -12.54 -4.53
N HIS A 228 -3.74 -12.74 -3.25
CA HIS A 228 -2.60 -13.56 -2.82
C HIS A 228 -2.81 -15.06 -3.11
N GLU A 229 -4.06 -15.50 -3.29
CA GLU A 229 -4.39 -16.90 -3.55
C GLU A 229 -4.56 -17.21 -5.03
N SER A 230 -5.19 -16.31 -5.78
CA SER A 230 -5.56 -16.59 -7.16
C SER A 230 -5.44 -15.39 -8.08
N PHE A 231 -5.10 -15.69 -9.32
CA PHE A 231 -5.29 -14.85 -10.46
C PHE A 231 -6.55 -15.30 -11.20
N SER A 232 -7.63 -14.54 -11.05
CA SER A 232 -8.98 -14.91 -11.48
C SER A 232 -9.49 -13.99 -12.59
N TYR A 233 -10.36 -14.51 -13.46
CA TYR A 233 -11.02 -13.71 -14.50
C TYR A 233 -12.40 -14.22 -14.91
N SER A 234 -13.23 -13.32 -15.44
CA SER A 234 -14.58 -13.60 -15.95
C SER A 234 -14.95 -12.70 -17.14
N LYS A 235 -16.14 -12.92 -17.72
CA LYS A 235 -16.66 -12.09 -18.81
C LYS A 235 -17.03 -10.66 -18.34
N SER A 236 -17.61 -10.54 -17.14
CA SER A 236 -18.00 -9.27 -16.52
C SER A 236 -17.82 -9.33 -15.00
N PRO A 237 -17.67 -8.20 -14.30
CA PRO A 237 -17.43 -8.18 -12.86
C PRO A 237 -18.55 -8.84 -12.03
N GLU A 238 -19.79 -8.79 -12.53
CA GLU A 238 -21.00 -9.36 -11.93
C GLU A 238 -21.14 -10.87 -12.20
N TRP A 239 -20.28 -11.43 -13.05
CA TRP A 239 -20.36 -12.83 -13.45
C TRP A 239 -19.91 -13.76 -12.33
N GLN A 240 -20.83 -14.60 -11.85
CA GLN A 240 -20.64 -15.44 -10.66
C GLN A 240 -19.59 -16.55 -10.84
N VAL A 241 -19.44 -17.09 -12.06
CA VAL A 241 -18.49 -18.16 -12.35
C VAL A 241 -17.15 -17.60 -12.82
N ARG A 242 -16.16 -17.61 -11.94
CA ARG A 242 -14.80 -17.10 -12.23
C ARG A 242 -13.89 -18.27 -12.59
N THR A 243 -13.05 -18.07 -13.61
CA THR A 243 -11.90 -18.97 -13.80
C THR A 243 -10.78 -18.50 -12.90
N ALA A 244 -10.45 -19.29 -11.89
CA ALA A 244 -9.39 -18.99 -10.92
C ALA A 244 -8.14 -19.82 -11.20
N ILE A 245 -6.99 -19.15 -11.28
CA ILE A 245 -5.67 -19.78 -11.37
C ILE A 245 -5.00 -19.57 -10.02
N PRO A 246 -4.75 -20.63 -9.22
CA PRO A 246 -3.98 -20.50 -7.99
C PRO A 246 -2.62 -19.85 -8.25
N ILE A 247 -2.21 -18.90 -7.40
CA ILE A 247 -0.93 -18.19 -7.54
C ILE A 247 0.23 -19.19 -7.58
N GLN A 248 0.18 -20.25 -6.79
CA GLN A 248 1.20 -21.30 -6.71
C GLN A 248 1.37 -22.08 -8.01
N ARG A 249 0.43 -22.00 -8.95
CA ARG A 249 0.52 -22.63 -10.27
C ARG A 249 1.14 -21.73 -11.33
N ILE A 250 1.36 -20.45 -11.03
CA ILE A 250 2.01 -19.53 -11.96
C ILE A 250 3.52 -19.76 -11.92
N CYS A 251 4.09 -20.05 -13.08
CA CYS A 251 5.49 -20.43 -13.23
C CYS A 251 6.32 -19.38 -14.00
N ALA A 252 5.69 -18.48 -14.76
CA ALA A 252 6.41 -17.35 -15.38
C ALA A 252 5.45 -16.19 -15.66
N VAL A 253 5.95 -14.95 -15.53
CA VAL A 253 5.17 -13.71 -15.77
C VAL A 253 6.08 -12.69 -16.43
N GLU A 254 5.98 -12.58 -17.76
CA GLU A 254 7.02 -11.93 -18.56
C GLU A 254 6.44 -11.03 -19.65
N ARG A 255 7.23 -10.04 -20.06
CA ARG A 255 6.89 -9.23 -21.23
C ARG A 255 7.05 -10.07 -22.49
N VAL A 256 6.16 -9.83 -23.43
CA VAL A 256 6.23 -10.42 -24.77
C VAL A 256 6.79 -9.37 -25.72
N ASP A 257 7.62 -9.80 -26.67
CA ASP A 257 8.15 -8.94 -27.72
C ASP A 257 6.99 -8.35 -28.54
N GLU A 258 7.03 -7.04 -28.79
CA GLU A 258 6.02 -6.31 -29.56
C GLU A 258 5.85 -6.90 -30.97
N ASN A 259 6.94 -7.44 -31.52
CA ASN A 259 6.97 -8.10 -32.83
C ASN A 259 6.20 -9.44 -32.85
N ALA A 260 5.94 -10.05 -31.69
CA ALA A 260 5.31 -11.37 -31.61
C ALA A 260 3.82 -11.34 -31.99
N PHE A 261 3.14 -10.22 -31.72
CA PHE A 261 1.71 -10.05 -31.99
C PHE A 261 1.39 -8.83 -32.85
N GLN A 262 2.36 -7.99 -33.20
CA GLN A 262 2.13 -6.65 -33.76
C GLN A 262 1.17 -5.83 -32.88
N GLN A 263 1.20 -6.10 -31.58
CA GLN A 263 0.39 -5.43 -30.57
C GLN A 263 1.31 -5.03 -29.42
N PRO A 264 1.32 -3.76 -29.03
CA PRO A 264 2.14 -3.31 -27.92
C PRO A 264 1.51 -3.74 -26.58
N HIS A 265 2.33 -3.68 -25.53
CA HIS A 265 1.92 -3.86 -24.13
C HIS A 265 1.36 -5.25 -23.78
N VAL A 266 1.96 -6.31 -24.33
CA VAL A 266 1.56 -7.69 -24.07
C VAL A 266 2.47 -8.33 -23.02
N MET A 267 1.87 -9.01 -22.05
CA MET A 267 2.55 -9.93 -21.15
C MET A 267 2.08 -11.37 -21.37
N GLN A 268 2.90 -12.31 -20.94
CA GLN A 268 2.57 -13.72 -20.88
C GLN A 268 2.58 -14.21 -19.43
N ILE A 269 1.69 -15.16 -19.16
CA ILE A 269 1.62 -15.89 -17.90
C ILE A 269 1.67 -17.38 -18.24
N ALA A 270 2.71 -18.07 -17.77
CA ALA A 270 2.83 -19.51 -17.89
C ALA A 270 2.33 -20.16 -16.59
N THR A 271 1.45 -21.15 -16.73
CA THR A 271 0.85 -21.85 -15.59
C THR A 271 1.03 -23.35 -15.73
N ARG A 272 1.37 -24.03 -14.64
CA ARG A 272 1.46 -25.50 -14.59
C ARG A 272 0.17 -26.10 -14.08
N GLU A 273 -0.41 -27.01 -14.87
CA GLU A 273 -1.57 -27.79 -14.45
C GLU A 273 -1.14 -29.01 -13.61
N THR A 274 -2.09 -29.65 -12.93
CA THR A 274 -1.87 -30.84 -12.08
C THR A 274 -1.20 -32.01 -12.80
N GLY A 275 -1.29 -32.07 -14.14
CA GLY A 275 -0.61 -33.06 -14.99
C GLY A 275 0.81 -32.66 -15.45
N GLY A 276 1.39 -31.59 -14.90
CA GLY A 276 2.72 -31.11 -15.29
C GLY A 276 2.79 -30.33 -16.59
N GLN A 277 1.71 -30.33 -17.38
CA GLN A 277 1.61 -29.55 -18.63
C GLN A 277 1.63 -28.04 -18.36
N LEU A 278 2.41 -27.32 -19.15
CA LEU A 278 2.49 -25.86 -19.11
C LEU A 278 1.50 -25.24 -20.10
N PHE A 279 0.74 -24.25 -19.62
CA PHE A 279 -0.15 -23.44 -20.42
C PHE A 279 0.30 -21.99 -20.42
N THR A 280 0.38 -21.39 -21.61
CA THR A 280 0.71 -19.98 -21.76
C THR A 280 -0.54 -19.16 -22.07
N MET A 281 -0.72 -18.08 -21.33
CA MET A 281 -1.77 -17.09 -21.55
C MET A 281 -1.14 -15.75 -21.89
N TYR A 282 -1.62 -15.12 -22.95
CA TYR A 282 -1.22 -13.77 -23.35
C TYR A 282 -2.27 -12.76 -22.87
N ILE A 283 -1.79 -11.65 -22.32
CA ILE A 283 -2.64 -10.57 -21.80
C ILE A 283 -2.13 -9.24 -22.33
N GLN A 284 -2.98 -8.55 -23.09
CA GLN A 284 -2.72 -7.21 -23.60
C GLN A 284 -3.31 -6.15 -22.66
N CYS A 285 -2.49 -5.15 -22.35
CA CYS A 285 -2.85 -3.98 -21.54
C CYS A 285 -3.10 -2.75 -22.43
N LYS A 286 -3.79 -1.74 -21.91
CA LYS A 286 -4.11 -0.50 -22.64
C LYS A 286 -2.87 0.35 -22.92
N ASN A 287 -1.91 0.38 -21.99
CA ASN A 287 -0.68 1.16 -22.09
C ASN A 287 0.46 0.53 -21.28
N VAL A 288 1.67 1.06 -21.45
CA VAL A 288 2.89 0.59 -20.77
C VAL A 288 2.82 0.70 -19.24
N ASN A 289 2.13 1.71 -18.70
CA ASN A 289 1.98 1.88 -17.26
C ASN A 289 1.11 0.76 -16.66
N GLU A 290 -0.03 0.46 -17.29
CA GLU A 290 -0.90 -0.64 -16.88
C GLU A 290 -0.16 -1.98 -16.97
N LEU A 291 0.58 -2.22 -18.06
CA LEU A 291 1.43 -3.41 -18.19
C LEU A 291 2.42 -3.53 -17.02
N ASN A 292 3.14 -2.46 -16.69
CA ASN A 292 4.13 -2.47 -15.62
C ASN A 292 3.49 -2.70 -14.25
N GLN A 293 2.32 -2.10 -13.99
CA GLN A 293 1.59 -2.31 -12.76
C GLN A 293 1.13 -3.76 -12.61
N TRP A 294 0.57 -4.37 -13.65
CA TRP A 294 0.14 -5.76 -13.61
C TRP A 294 1.32 -6.72 -13.49
N LEU A 295 2.39 -6.53 -14.25
CA LEU A 295 3.63 -7.32 -14.11
C LEU A 295 4.17 -7.26 -12.68
N SER A 296 4.28 -6.06 -12.12
CA SER A 296 4.81 -5.87 -10.75
C SER A 296 3.90 -6.53 -9.72
N ALA A 297 2.58 -6.36 -9.83
CA ALA A 297 1.63 -6.93 -8.88
C ALA A 297 1.65 -8.46 -8.91
N ILE A 298 1.63 -9.08 -10.10
CA ILE A 298 1.63 -10.53 -10.22
C ILE A 298 2.98 -11.10 -9.79
N ARG A 299 4.11 -10.50 -10.21
CA ARG A 299 5.45 -10.97 -9.78
C ARG A 299 5.65 -10.92 -8.27
N LYS A 300 5.13 -9.87 -7.62
CA LYS A 300 5.14 -9.78 -6.15
C LYS A 300 4.30 -10.88 -5.51
N ALA A 301 3.14 -11.22 -6.09
CA ALA A 301 2.30 -12.30 -5.60
C ALA A 301 2.96 -13.69 -5.79
N THR A 302 3.74 -13.87 -6.87
CA THR A 302 4.40 -15.16 -7.18
C THR A 302 5.83 -15.29 -6.66
N VAL A 303 6.33 -14.32 -5.86
CA VAL A 303 7.75 -14.27 -5.44
C VAL A 303 8.17 -15.49 -4.63
N SER A 304 7.24 -16.08 -3.87
CA SER A 304 7.48 -17.26 -3.02
C SER A 304 7.23 -18.58 -3.74
N ASN A 305 6.93 -18.58 -5.05
CA ASN A 305 6.66 -19.81 -5.79
C ASN A 305 7.98 -20.53 -6.11
N GLU A 306 8.10 -21.79 -5.68
CA GLU A 306 9.25 -22.63 -6.01
C GLU A 306 9.23 -23.15 -7.46
N CYS A 307 8.07 -23.10 -8.13
CA CYS A 307 7.89 -23.62 -9.49
C CYS A 307 8.24 -22.64 -10.61
N MET A 308 8.92 -21.53 -10.30
CA MET A 308 9.25 -20.50 -11.28
C MET A 308 10.21 -21.05 -12.35
N LEU A 309 9.90 -20.78 -13.62
CA LEU A 309 10.71 -21.21 -14.75
C LEU A 309 11.96 -20.31 -14.86
N PRO A 310 13.16 -20.89 -15.01
CA PRO A 310 14.39 -20.12 -15.18
C PRO A 310 14.49 -19.41 -16.54
N PHE A 311 13.71 -19.87 -17.52
CA PHE A 311 13.71 -19.36 -18.89
C PHE A 311 12.28 -19.17 -19.38
N CYS A 312 12.05 -18.07 -20.11
CA CYS A 312 10.78 -17.77 -20.76
C CYS A 312 11.02 -17.43 -22.24
N HIS A 313 10.01 -17.68 -23.07
CA HIS A 313 10.08 -17.36 -24.49
C HIS A 313 9.42 -16.01 -24.76
N PRO A 314 10.14 -14.97 -25.21
CA PRO A 314 9.55 -13.66 -25.45
C PRO A 314 8.60 -13.64 -26.67
N GLY A 315 8.60 -14.70 -27.48
CA GLY A 315 7.76 -14.84 -28.67
C GLY A 315 6.36 -15.41 -28.42
N ALA A 316 5.56 -15.47 -29.48
CA ALA A 316 4.27 -16.13 -29.46
C ALA A 316 4.44 -17.64 -29.66
N PHE A 317 3.69 -18.46 -28.92
CA PHE A 317 3.59 -19.90 -29.16
C PHE A 317 2.48 -20.16 -30.19
N ARG A 318 2.86 -20.71 -31.35
CA ARG A 318 1.95 -21.00 -32.48
C ARG A 318 2.41 -22.26 -33.20
N GLY A 319 1.48 -23.17 -33.53
CA GLY A 319 1.79 -24.36 -34.32
C GLY A 319 2.84 -25.28 -33.68
N ASN A 320 2.74 -25.47 -32.36
CA ASN A 320 3.65 -26.25 -31.52
C ASN A 320 5.11 -25.74 -31.49
N ARG A 321 5.34 -24.46 -31.84
CA ARG A 321 6.67 -23.83 -31.87
C ARG A 321 6.61 -22.39 -31.33
N TRP A 322 7.73 -21.89 -30.82
CA TRP A 322 7.87 -20.51 -30.36
C TRP A 322 8.44 -19.63 -31.49
N THR A 323 7.85 -18.45 -31.73
CA THR A 323 8.35 -17.53 -32.76
C THR A 323 9.77 -17.03 -32.48
N CYS A 324 10.19 -16.94 -31.22
CA CYS A 324 11.55 -16.54 -30.85
C CYS A 324 12.59 -17.63 -31.18
N CYS A 325 12.21 -18.91 -31.17
CA CYS A 325 13.12 -20.01 -31.50
C CYS A 325 13.34 -20.20 -33.01
N LEU A 326 12.64 -19.42 -33.83
CA LEU A 326 12.79 -19.40 -35.29
C LEU A 326 13.74 -18.30 -35.77
N GLN A 327 14.25 -17.46 -34.86
CA GLN A 327 15.21 -16.42 -35.22
C GLN A 327 16.62 -17.01 -35.27
N THR A 328 17.27 -16.84 -36.41
CA THR A 328 18.69 -17.12 -36.60
C THR A 328 19.50 -15.85 -36.36
N ASP A 329 20.70 -15.96 -35.80
CA ASP A 329 21.63 -14.82 -35.74
C ASP A 329 22.08 -14.41 -37.16
N ARG A 330 22.85 -13.31 -37.26
CA ARG A 330 23.40 -12.85 -38.55
C ARG A 330 24.35 -13.86 -39.21
N ALA A 331 24.76 -14.91 -38.51
CA ALA A 331 25.61 -16.00 -38.99
C ALA A 331 24.80 -17.29 -39.31
N GLY A 332 23.46 -17.25 -39.26
CA GLY A 332 22.60 -18.39 -39.57
C GLY A 332 22.49 -19.44 -38.46
N ASN A 333 23.02 -19.17 -37.26
CA ASN A 333 22.90 -20.08 -36.13
C ASN A 333 21.56 -19.90 -35.41
N PRO A 334 20.91 -20.97 -34.92
CA PRO A 334 19.72 -20.85 -34.09
C PRO A 334 20.04 -20.04 -32.83
N ILE A 335 19.29 -18.97 -32.56
CA ILE A 335 19.42 -18.23 -31.30
C ILE A 335 18.86 -19.10 -30.18
N LEU A 336 19.76 -19.82 -29.48
CA LEU A 336 19.43 -20.70 -28.35
C LEU A 336 19.12 -19.95 -27.05
N HIS A 337 19.16 -18.62 -27.05
CA HIS A 337 18.98 -17.83 -25.83
C HIS A 337 17.55 -17.30 -25.67
N CYS A 338 16.68 -18.17 -25.16
CA CYS A 338 15.47 -17.74 -24.47
C CYS A 338 15.86 -17.25 -23.06
N ARG A 339 16.59 -16.13 -22.96
CA ARG A 339 17.01 -15.51 -21.69
C ARG A 339 16.11 -14.35 -21.32
N ILE A 340 15.83 -14.22 -20.03
CA ILE A 340 15.22 -13.04 -19.41
C ILE A 340 16.26 -11.90 -19.46
N PRO A 341 15.97 -10.73 -20.04
CA PRO A 341 16.82 -9.54 -19.86
C PRO A 341 16.75 -9.12 -18.38
N GLY A 342 17.86 -9.18 -17.63
CA GLY A 342 17.93 -8.64 -16.27
C GLY A 342 18.56 -9.49 -15.17
N LEU A 343 19.22 -10.62 -15.47
CA LEU A 343 20.15 -11.29 -14.55
C LEU A 343 21.59 -11.12 -15.06
N GLU A 344 22.08 -9.88 -15.05
CA GLU A 344 23.51 -9.62 -15.05
C GLU A 344 23.92 -9.33 -13.61
N GLY A 345 24.78 -10.19 -13.05
CA GLY A 345 25.43 -9.96 -11.76
C GLY A 345 25.07 -10.98 -10.69
N SER A 346 25.55 -12.21 -10.83
CA SER A 346 26.21 -13.00 -9.77
C SER A 346 26.44 -14.45 -10.25
N LEU A 347 27.60 -14.66 -10.87
CA LEU A 347 28.39 -15.88 -10.71
C LEU A 347 29.76 -15.45 -10.23
#